data_AF-A0A9Q3FL59-F1
#
_entry.id   AF-A0A9Q3FL59-F1
#
_cell.length_a   1.000
_cell.length_b   1.000
_cell.length_c   1.000
_cell.angle_alpha   90.00
_cell.angle_beta   90.00
_cell.angle_gamma   90.00
#
_symmetry.space_group_name_H-M   'P 1'
#
loop_
_entity.id
_entity.type
_entity.pdbx_description
1 polymer ?
#
loop_
_entity_poly.entity_id
_entity_poly.type
_entity_poly.pdbx_seq_one_letter_code
_entity_poly.pdbx_strand_id
1 'polypeptide(L)'
;MLIKKTFVSDQLIEAQISPELTPEMKEELIEILFQYREAFASDNEPLGDIKVDEVDIMLNVERPHPPLFRRPAYPASPRARETLESHINELMKLGVLRKAGHNEEVEVTTPVIIT
;
A
#
# COMPACT_ATOMS: atom_id res chain seq x y z
N MET A 1 -23.08 9.21 -16.61
CA MET A 1 -23.70 7.90 -16.93
C MET A 1 -22.68 6.85 -17.39
N LEU A 2 -21.72 7.18 -18.25
CA LEU A 2 -20.67 6.25 -18.71
C LEU A 2 -19.81 5.68 -17.56
N ILE A 3 -19.38 6.53 -16.61
CA ILE A 3 -18.49 6.13 -15.50
C ILE A 3 -19.15 5.12 -14.54
N LYS A 4 -20.45 5.29 -14.23
CA LYS A 4 -21.21 4.34 -13.38
C LYS A 4 -21.36 2.97 -14.05
N LYS A 5 -21.55 2.94 -15.38
CA LYS A 5 -21.61 1.68 -16.14
C LYS A 5 -20.28 0.96 -16.13
N THR A 6 -19.17 1.69 -16.32
CA THR A 6 -17.80 1.16 -16.20
C THR A 6 -17.51 0.63 -14.79
N PHE A 7 -17.93 1.34 -13.73
CA PHE A 7 -17.78 0.87 -12.35
C PHE A 7 -18.48 -0.47 -12.11
N VAL A 8 -19.72 -0.61 -12.58
CA VAL A 8 -20.46 -1.87 -12.44
C VAL A 8 -19.81 -2.99 -13.27
N SER A 9 -19.36 -2.68 -14.49
CA SER A 9 -18.79 -3.67 -15.42
C SER A 9 -17.36 -4.05 -15.11
N ASP A 10 -16.63 -3.28 -14.29
CA ASP A 10 -15.20 -3.51 -14.06
C ASP A 10 -14.95 -3.84 -12.58
N GLN A 11 -15.55 -3.09 -11.65
CA GLN A 11 -15.29 -3.26 -10.20
C GLN A 11 -16.33 -4.14 -9.49
N LEU A 12 -17.54 -4.25 -10.02
CA LEU A 12 -18.60 -5.07 -9.41
C LEU A 12 -18.86 -6.40 -10.15
N ILE A 13 -18.01 -6.81 -11.09
CA ILE A 13 -18.19 -8.08 -11.84
C ILE A 13 -18.25 -9.27 -10.89
N GLU A 14 -17.32 -9.33 -9.95
CA GLU A 14 -17.18 -10.44 -9.01
C GLU A 14 -18.00 -10.21 -7.73
N ALA A 15 -18.73 -9.08 -7.64
CA ALA A 15 -19.51 -8.75 -6.47
C ALA A 15 -20.72 -9.69 -6.34
N GLN A 16 -20.78 -10.42 -5.22
CA GLN A 16 -21.92 -11.25 -4.88
C GLN A 16 -22.97 -10.39 -4.16
N ILE A 17 -23.93 -9.87 -4.92
CA ILE A 17 -25.08 -9.14 -4.39
C ILE A 17 -26.19 -10.14 -4.06
N SER A 18 -26.82 -9.99 -2.90
CA SER A 18 -27.89 -10.88 -2.44
C SER A 18 -29.04 -10.96 -3.48
N PRO A 19 -29.54 -12.18 -3.79
CA PRO A 19 -30.66 -12.35 -4.72
C PRO A 19 -32.00 -11.89 -4.14
N GLU A 20 -32.08 -11.62 -2.83
CA GLU A 20 -33.30 -11.18 -2.14
C GLU A 20 -33.60 -9.68 -2.33
N LEU A 21 -32.65 -8.93 -2.90
CA LEU A 21 -32.79 -7.50 -3.15
C LEU A 21 -33.74 -7.24 -4.33
N THR A 22 -34.70 -6.33 -4.16
CA THR A 22 -35.51 -5.86 -5.28
C THR A 22 -34.65 -5.05 -6.27
N PRO A 23 -35.09 -4.89 -7.53
CA PRO A 23 -34.37 -4.09 -8.51
C PRO A 23 -34.05 -2.67 -8.03
N GLU A 24 -34.99 -2.06 -7.30
CA GLU A 24 -34.86 -0.70 -6.77
C GLU A 24 -33.77 -0.64 -5.67
N MET A 25 -33.79 -1.60 -4.73
CA MET A 25 -32.78 -1.68 -3.67
C MET A 25 -31.38 -1.94 -4.23
N LYS A 26 -31.30 -2.73 -5.31
CA LYS A 26 -30.02 -3.01 -5.97
C LYS A 26 -29.47 -1.75 -6.64
N GLU A 27 -30.32 -0.93 -7.24
CA GLU A 27 -29.89 0.32 -7.86
C GLU A 27 -29.43 1.34 -6.81
N GLU A 28 -30.13 1.44 -5.69
CA GLU A 28 -29.74 2.28 -4.55
C GLU A 28 -28.40 1.82 -3.93
N LEU A 29 -28.20 0.50 -3.77
CA LEU A 29 -26.93 -0.05 -3.31
C LEU A 29 -25.77 0.32 -4.25
N ILE A 30 -25.96 0.18 -5.56
CA ILE A 30 -24.94 0.55 -6.56
C ILE A 30 -24.65 2.06 -6.48
N GLU A 31 -25.65 2.90 -6.21
CA GLU A 31 -25.44 4.34 -6.02
C GLU A 31 -24.57 4.65 -4.81
N ILE A 32 -24.85 4.02 -3.67
CA ILE A 32 -24.05 4.19 -2.45
C ILE A 32 -22.61 3.72 -2.70
N LEU A 33 -22.42 2.53 -3.28
CA LEU A 33 -21.10 2.00 -3.58
C LEU A 33 -20.33 2.91 -4.54
N PHE A 34 -21.00 3.46 -5.56
CA PHE A 34 -20.38 4.38 -6.50
C PHE A 34 -20.03 5.74 -5.86
N GLN A 35 -20.90 6.23 -4.97
CA GLN A 35 -20.69 7.48 -4.23
C GLN A 35 -19.46 7.39 -3.33
N TYR A 36 -19.27 6.25 -2.65
CA TYR A 36 -18.16 6.03 -1.72
C TYR A 36 -17.05 5.15 -2.28
N ARG A 37 -16.94 5.02 -3.62
CA ARG A 37 -15.97 4.12 -4.27
C ARG A 37 -14.51 4.31 -3.83
N GLU A 38 -14.12 5.54 -3.50
CA GLU A 38 -12.75 5.90 -3.06
C GLU A 38 -12.46 5.49 -1.62
N ALA A 39 -13.47 5.10 -0.84
CA ALA A 39 -13.29 4.55 0.50
C ALA A 39 -12.89 3.06 0.47
N PHE A 40 -12.97 2.41 -0.69
CA PHE A 40 -12.62 1.01 -0.88
C PHE A 40 -11.29 0.89 -1.63
N ALA A 41 -10.51 -0.13 -1.27
CA ALA A 41 -9.31 -0.47 -2.02
C ALA A 41 -9.69 -0.94 -3.44
N SER A 42 -8.88 -0.56 -4.43
CA SER A 42 -9.05 -0.98 -5.83
C SER A 42 -7.74 -1.52 -6.39
N ASP A 43 -7.78 -2.15 -7.58
CA ASP A 43 -6.57 -2.66 -8.23
C ASP A 43 -5.54 -1.55 -8.55
N ASN A 44 -6.02 -0.32 -8.78
CA ASN A 44 -5.16 0.83 -9.07
C ASN A 44 -4.66 1.52 -7.79
N GLU A 45 -5.50 1.55 -6.75
CA GLU A 45 -5.22 2.18 -5.46
C GLU A 45 -5.52 1.17 -4.33
N PRO A 46 -4.63 0.17 -4.13
CA PRO A 46 -4.85 -0.88 -3.15
C PRO A 46 -4.54 -0.44 -1.71
N LEU A 47 -3.83 0.68 -1.56
CA LEU A 47 -3.39 1.23 -0.29
C LEU A 47 -3.86 2.67 -0.14
N GLY A 48 -4.28 3.04 1.07
CA GLY A 48 -4.55 4.43 1.42
C GLY A 48 -3.25 5.22 1.62
N ASP A 49 -3.27 6.49 1.24
CA ASP A 49 -2.19 7.45 1.43
C ASP A 49 -2.72 8.67 2.20
N ILE A 50 -2.12 8.96 3.36
CA ILE A 50 -2.46 10.14 4.19
C ILE A 50 -1.31 11.13 4.06
N LYS A 51 -1.55 12.21 3.30
CA LYS A 51 -0.53 13.24 3.01
C LYS A 51 -0.36 14.30 4.10
N VAL A 52 -1.22 14.30 5.11
CA VAL A 52 -1.33 15.43 6.05
C VAL A 52 -0.35 15.31 7.21
N ASP A 53 -0.07 14.08 7.67
CA ASP A 53 0.71 13.83 8.87
C ASP A 53 1.88 12.90 8.55
N GLU A 54 3.02 13.49 8.18
CA GLU A 54 4.28 12.76 8.14
C GLU A 54 4.77 12.47 9.56
N VAL A 55 5.20 11.23 9.80
CA VAL A 55 5.70 10.82 11.11
C VAL A 55 7.19 11.18 11.23
N ASP A 56 7.50 12.19 12.04
CA ASP A 56 8.87 12.51 12.42
C ASP A 56 9.32 11.62 13.59
N ILE A 57 10.34 10.78 13.35
CA ILE A 57 10.90 9.87 14.34
C ILE A 57 12.23 10.43 14.83
N MET A 58 12.22 11.13 15.97
CA MET A 58 13.44 11.60 16.61
C MET A 58 14.14 10.47 17.36
N LEU A 59 15.40 10.18 16.97
CA LEU A 59 16.22 9.18 17.65
C LEU A 59 16.99 9.80 18.82
N ASN A 60 16.96 9.15 19.98
CA ASN A 60 17.83 9.48 21.11
C ASN A 60 19.25 9.00 20.80
N VAL A 61 20.07 9.88 20.21
CA VAL A 61 21.48 9.61 19.87
C VAL A 61 22.45 10.01 20.98
N GLU A 62 21.93 10.45 22.13
CA GLU A 62 22.73 10.84 23.28
C GLU A 62 23.40 9.62 23.94
N ARG A 63 24.58 9.85 24.53
CA ARG A 63 25.26 8.82 25.32
C ARG A 63 24.36 8.38 26.48
N PRO A 64 24.30 7.08 26.83
CA PRO A 64 25.17 5.99 26.39
C PRO A 64 24.62 5.15 25.21
N HIS A 65 23.63 5.63 24.45
CA HIS A 65 22.91 4.84 23.46
C HIS A 65 23.12 5.33 22.02
N PRO A 66 24.36 5.28 21.48
CA PRO A 66 24.55 5.63 20.07
C PRO A 66 23.79 4.63 19.19
N PRO A 67 23.11 5.09 18.12
CA PRO A 67 22.38 4.20 17.22
C PRO A 67 23.33 3.19 16.57
N LEU A 68 22.89 1.94 16.47
CA LEU A 68 23.64 0.88 15.81
C LEU A 68 23.60 1.10 14.29
N PHE A 69 24.69 1.62 13.73
CA PHE A 69 24.72 2.15 12.37
C PHE A 69 24.58 1.12 11.23
N ARG A 70 24.86 -0.16 11.44
CA ARG A 70 24.62 -1.20 10.43
C ARG A 70 24.77 -2.60 11.02
N ARG A 71 23.82 -3.49 10.73
CA ARG A 71 23.98 -4.94 10.93
C ARG A 71 23.99 -5.62 9.56
N PRO A 72 24.86 -6.62 9.32
CA PRO A 72 24.75 -7.42 8.12
C PRO A 72 23.38 -8.10 8.09
N ALA A 73 22.78 -8.18 6.91
CA ALA A 73 21.55 -8.94 6.74
C ALA A 73 21.81 -10.40 7.11
N TYR A 74 20.87 -11.01 7.83
CA TYR A 74 20.93 -12.44 8.09
C TYR A 74 20.85 -13.22 6.78
N PRO A 75 21.59 -14.32 6.63
CA PRO A 75 21.54 -15.13 5.42
C PRO A 75 20.14 -15.72 5.26
N ALA A 76 19.53 -15.49 4.10
CA ALA A 76 18.27 -16.10 3.70
C ALA A 76 18.53 -17.33 2.81
N SER A 77 17.66 -18.33 2.89
CA SER A 77 17.70 -19.46 1.95
C SER A 77 17.34 -18.99 0.53
N PRO A 78 17.77 -19.69 -0.53
CA PRO A 78 17.45 -19.30 -1.91
C PRO A 78 15.95 -19.09 -2.15
N ARG A 79 15.13 -20.04 -1.69
CA ARG A 79 13.67 -19.95 -1.76
C ARG A 79 13.11 -18.74 -1.01
N ALA A 80 13.62 -18.46 0.19
CA ALA A 80 13.18 -17.29 0.96
C ALA A 80 13.57 -15.99 0.25
N ARG A 81 14.75 -15.94 -0.39
CA ARG A 81 15.22 -14.78 -1.14
C ARG A 81 14.32 -14.49 -2.34
N GLU A 82 13.91 -15.50 -3.10
CA GLU A 82 12.99 -15.35 -4.23
C GLU A 82 11.63 -14.79 -3.80
N THR A 83 11.05 -15.33 -2.71
CA THR A 83 9.79 -14.81 -2.16
C THR A 83 9.92 -13.37 -1.67
N LEU A 84 11.00 -13.06 -0.95
CA LEU A 84 11.27 -11.70 -0.47
C LEU A 84 11.42 -10.71 -1.62
N GLU A 85 12.12 -11.10 -2.68
CA GLU A 85 12.32 -10.25 -3.86
C GLU A 85 10.99 -9.94 -4.57
N SER A 86 10.08 -10.92 -4.66
CA SER A 86 8.72 -10.69 -5.17
C SER A 86 7.98 -9.61 -4.38
N HIS A 87 7.94 -9.73 -3.05
CA HIS A 87 7.24 -8.78 -2.19
C HIS A 87 7.91 -7.40 -2.17
N ILE A 88 9.25 -7.35 -2.18
CA ILE A 88 9.99 -6.09 -2.27
C ILE A 88 9.64 -5.36 -3.58
N ASN A 89 9.58 -6.08 -4.70
CA ASN A 89 9.21 -5.50 -5.99
C ASN A 89 7.78 -4.97 -6.01
N GLU A 90 6.85 -5.68 -5.37
CA GLU A 90 5.47 -5.23 -5.20
C GLU A 90 5.40 -3.93 -4.40
N LEU A 91 6.05 -3.89 -3.23
CA LEU A 91 6.08 -2.69 -2.39
C LEU A 91 6.76 -1.49 -3.05
N MET A 92 7.78 -1.71 -3.89
CA MET A 92 8.37 -0.65 -4.70
C MET A 92 7.39 -0.10 -5.76
N LYS A 93 6.62 -0.97 -6.42
CA LYS A 93 5.60 -0.54 -7.39
C LYS A 93 4.48 0.26 -6.74
N LEU A 94 4.11 -0.10 -5.52
CA LEU A 94 3.11 0.61 -4.72
C LEU A 94 3.63 1.91 -4.10
N GLY A 95 4.90 2.26 -4.31
CA GLY A 95 5.50 3.49 -3.75
C GLY A 95 5.78 3.42 -2.24
N VAL A 96 5.59 2.26 -1.61
CA VAL A 96 5.83 2.05 -0.17
C VAL A 96 7.33 1.97 0.13
N LEU A 97 8.12 1.35 -0.77
CA LEU A 97 9.57 1.24 -0.65
C LEU A 97 10.26 1.99 -1.78
N ARG A 98 11.41 2.59 -1.49
CA ARG A 98 12.33 3.12 -2.50
C ARG A 98 13.75 2.60 -2.31
N LYS A 99 14.51 2.56 -3.39
CA LYS A 99 15.96 2.31 -3.33
C LYS A 99 16.66 3.57 -2.84
N ALA A 100 17.56 3.43 -1.87
CA ALA A 100 18.45 4.51 -1.46
C ALA A 100 19.86 4.29 -2.01
N GLY A 101 20.51 5.39 -2.41
CA GLY A 101 21.91 5.37 -2.81
C GLY A 101 22.83 5.04 -1.64
N HIS A 102 24.01 4.49 -1.94
CA HIS A 102 24.97 4.03 -0.91
C HIS A 102 25.46 5.14 0.04
N ASN A 103 25.42 6.40 -0.41
CA ASN A 103 25.80 7.59 0.34
C ASN A 103 24.66 8.63 0.40
N GLU A 104 23.42 8.22 0.11
CA GLU A 104 22.29 9.12 0.22
C GLU A 104 22.02 9.40 1.69
N GLU A 105 22.04 10.67 2.08
CA GLU A 105 21.51 11.10 3.37
C GLU A 105 19.99 10.97 3.30
N VAL A 106 19.50 9.87 3.86
CA VAL A 106 18.07 9.59 3.97
C VAL A 106 17.62 10.09 5.33
N GLU A 107 16.67 11.02 5.34
CA GLU A 107 15.95 11.35 6.56
C GLU A 107 15.26 10.08 7.09
N VAL A 108 15.45 9.78 8.38
CA VAL A 108 15.08 8.50 9.04
C VAL A 108 13.59 8.14 8.87
N THR A 109 12.78 9.10 8.46
CA THR A 109 11.34 8.99 8.20
C THR A 109 10.99 8.19 6.95
N THR A 110 11.91 7.98 6.00
CA THR A 110 11.59 7.26 4.75
C THR A 110 12.07 5.80 4.77
N PRO A 111 11.18 4.80 4.59
CA PRO A 111 11.58 3.41 4.47
C PRO A 111 12.39 3.20 3.17
N VAL A 112 13.65 2.77 3.33
CA VAL A 112 14.58 2.58 2.21
C VAL A 112 15.20 1.20 2.20
N ILE A 113 15.45 0.68 1.00
CA ILE A 113 16.28 -0.49 0.78
C ILE A 113 17.69 -0.04 0.43
N ILE A 114 18.66 -0.44 1.25
CA ILE A 114 20.09 -0.24 1.00
C ILE A 114 20.63 -1.48 0.29
N THR A 115 21.06 -1.30 -0.96
CA THR A 115 21.73 -2.35 -1.75
C THR A 115 23.24 -2.16 -1.78
#